data_AF-A0A817TM26-F1
#
_entry.id   AF-A0A817TM26-F1
#
_cell.length_a   1.000
_cell.length_b   1.000
_cell.length_c   1.000
_cell.angle_alpha   90.00
_cell.angle_beta   90.00
_cell.angle_gamma   90.00
#
_symmetry.space_group_name_H-M   'P 1'
#
loop_
_entity.id
_entity.type
_entity.pdbx_description
1 polymer ?
#
loop_
_entity_poly.entity_id
_entity_poly.type
_entity_poly.pdbx_seq_one_letter_code
_entity_poly.pdbx_strand_id
1 'polypeptide(L)'
;MLMFGGIAMVGGHFVSATIFVSNCQIKRKLTNDSAIIQEIVDCSGSSGTLMLVFTAIFVASFAISWGPISWIYAAEIFPLNVRSRAVSITTGSNWLTGIILSYILELIAPLGIHGIFYLFGSLTVLAVIFVYLFCPETKGILLEDIEETFDNFQLQNRTIIRIVRQSFQRSKKTNTKVNAIEME
;
A
#
# COMPACT_ATOMS: atom_id res chain seq x y z
N MET A 1 -2.45 13.30 4.85
CA MET A 1 -3.67 12.75 4.16
C MET A 1 -3.47 11.39 3.49
N LEU A 2 -2.30 11.10 2.89
CA LEU A 2 -2.00 9.82 2.24
C LEU A 2 -2.24 8.58 3.14
N MET A 3 -1.92 8.69 4.43
CA MET A 3 -2.14 7.58 5.38
C MET A 3 -3.60 7.17 5.52
N PHE A 4 -4.52 8.13 5.67
CA PHE A 4 -5.95 7.83 5.84
C PHE A 4 -6.51 7.11 4.62
N GLY A 5 -6.18 7.61 3.42
CA GLY A 5 -6.60 6.96 2.18
C GLY A 5 -5.94 5.59 1.99
N GLY A 6 -4.68 5.44 2.36
CA GLY A 6 -3.97 4.16 2.29
C GLY A 6 -4.56 3.10 3.22
N ILE A 7 -4.93 3.45 4.45
CA ILE A 7 -5.61 2.54 5.39
C ILE A 7 -6.96 2.09 4.82
N ALA A 8 -7.74 3.02 4.25
CA ALA A 8 -9.02 2.69 3.61
C ALA A 8 -8.82 1.76 2.39
N MET A 9 -7.77 1.99 1.59
CA MET A 9 -7.42 1.14 0.46
C MET A 9 -7.03 -0.28 0.88
N VAL A 10 -6.22 -0.41 1.94
CA VAL A 10 -5.87 -1.70 2.54
C VAL A 10 -7.13 -2.44 2.96
N GLY A 11 -8.02 -1.78 3.71
CA GLY A 11 -9.31 -2.35 4.11
C GLY A 11 -10.11 -2.86 2.90
N GLY A 12 -10.26 -2.04 1.86
CA GLY A 12 -10.97 -2.42 0.63
C GLY A 12 -10.39 -3.67 -0.05
N HIS A 13 -9.07 -3.76 -0.21
CA HIS A 13 -8.43 -4.92 -0.83
C HIS A 13 -8.61 -6.21 -0.03
N PHE A 14 -8.33 -6.19 1.27
CA PHE A 14 -8.43 -7.40 2.10
C PHE A 14 -9.88 -7.86 2.30
N VAL A 15 -10.83 -6.93 2.41
CA VAL A 15 -12.26 -7.27 2.49
C VAL A 15 -12.74 -7.87 1.16
N SER A 16 -12.42 -7.27 0.02
CA SER A 16 -12.76 -7.86 -1.29
C SER A 16 -12.09 -9.23 -1.50
N ALA A 17 -10.84 -9.41 -1.08
CA ALA A 17 -10.13 -10.68 -1.19
C ALA A 17 -10.78 -11.78 -0.34
N THR A 18 -11.13 -11.48 0.91
CA THR A 18 -11.76 -12.43 1.83
C THR A 18 -13.16 -12.82 1.38
N ILE A 19 -13.96 -11.87 0.87
CA ILE A 19 -15.28 -12.14 0.28
C ILE A 19 -15.12 -13.06 -0.95
N PHE A 20 -14.16 -12.77 -1.83
CA PHE A 20 -13.93 -13.59 -3.01
C PHE A 20 -13.54 -15.02 -2.63
N VAL A 21 -12.60 -15.22 -1.71
CA VAL A 21 -12.15 -16.55 -1.30
C VAL A 21 -13.26 -17.35 -0.62
N SER A 22 -14.10 -16.70 0.19
CA SER A 22 -15.13 -17.38 0.98
C SER A 22 -16.41 -17.67 0.19
N ASN A 23 -16.77 -16.82 -0.76
CA ASN A 23 -18.10 -16.83 -1.37
C ASN A 23 -18.11 -16.85 -2.91
N CYS A 24 -16.95 -16.74 -3.58
CA CYS A 24 -16.87 -16.73 -5.03
C CYS A 24 -15.96 -17.85 -5.56
N GLN A 25 -16.36 -18.47 -6.66
CA GLN A 25 -15.53 -19.44 -7.38
C GLN A 25 -15.41 -19.08 -8.85
N ILE A 26 -14.23 -19.36 -9.41
CA ILE A 26 -13.97 -19.21 -10.84
C ILE A 26 -14.41 -20.50 -11.52
N LYS A 27 -15.46 -20.44 -12.32
CA LYS A 27 -15.93 -21.54 -13.16
C LYS A 27 -15.48 -21.29 -14.59
N ARG A 28 -14.75 -22.24 -15.17
CA ARG A 28 -14.37 -22.24 -16.59
C ARG A 28 -15.45 -22.96 -17.38
N LYS A 29 -16.18 -22.21 -18.22
CA LYS A 29 -17.19 -22.79 -19.12
C LYS A 29 -16.59 -22.95 -20.52
N LEU A 30 -16.69 -24.17 -21.05
CA LEU A 30 -16.38 -24.45 -22.46
C LEU A 30 -17.65 -24.19 -23.27
N THR A 31 -17.61 -23.27 -24.22
CA THR A 31 -18.73 -22.99 -25.12
C THR A 31 -18.52 -23.78 -26.40
N ASN A 32 -19.51 -24.59 -26.82
CA ASN A 32 -19.33 -25.61 -27.86
C ASN A 32 -19.20 -25.10 -29.31
N ASP A 33 -19.16 -23.79 -29.57
CA ASP A 33 -19.04 -23.24 -30.93
C ASP A 33 -17.80 -22.35 -31.15
N SER A 34 -16.95 -22.19 -30.14
CA SER A 34 -15.62 -21.56 -30.27
C SER A 34 -14.78 -21.97 -29.06
N ALA A 35 -13.53 -22.35 -29.27
CA ALA A 35 -12.61 -22.82 -28.21
C ALA A 35 -12.19 -21.72 -27.20
N ILE A 36 -13.11 -20.82 -26.84
CA ILE A 36 -12.94 -19.76 -25.87
C ILE A 36 -13.35 -20.31 -24.50
N ILE A 37 -12.38 -20.37 -23.59
CA ILE A 37 -12.63 -20.62 -22.17
C ILE A 37 -13.14 -19.30 -21.58
N GLN A 38 -14.42 -19.23 -21.26
CA GLN A 38 -14.95 -18.08 -20.52
C GLN A 38 -14.82 -18.36 -19.01
N GLU A 39 -14.04 -17.52 -18.34
CA GLU A 39 -13.97 -17.49 -16.89
C GLU A 39 -15.16 -16.70 -16.35
N ILE A 40 -16.08 -17.40 -15.69
CA ILE A 40 -17.22 -16.79 -15.03
C ILE A 40 -16.96 -16.83 -13.54
N VAL A 41 -17.00 -15.68 -12.90
CA VAL A 41 -16.97 -15.56 -11.44
C VAL A 41 -18.39 -15.79 -10.94
N ASP A 42 -18.60 -16.91 -10.25
CA ASP A 42 -19.89 -17.26 -9.65
C ASP A 42 -19.80 -17.02 -8.14
N CYS A 43 -20.58 -16.07 -7.63
CA CYS A 43 -20.59 -15.67 -6.23
C CYS A 43 -21.94 -15.99 -5.59
N SER A 44 -21.92 -16.53 -4.37
CA SER A 44 -23.15 -16.84 -3.62
C SER A 44 -23.88 -15.58 -3.16
N GLY A 45 -25.19 -15.49 -3.41
CA GLY A 45 -26.09 -14.47 -2.85
C GLY A 45 -25.66 -13.03 -3.14
N SER A 46 -25.62 -12.18 -2.10
CA SER A 46 -25.26 -10.76 -2.18
C SER A 46 -23.75 -10.48 -2.17
N SER A 47 -22.91 -11.51 -2.18
CA SER A 47 -21.45 -11.36 -2.01
C SER A 47 -20.80 -10.58 -3.15
N GLY A 48 -21.30 -10.75 -4.39
CA GLY A 48 -20.81 -9.99 -5.55
C GLY A 48 -21.06 -8.48 -5.41
N THR A 49 -22.25 -8.10 -4.93
CA THR A 49 -22.59 -6.69 -4.66
C THR A 49 -21.70 -6.11 -3.57
N LEU A 50 -21.47 -6.87 -2.49
CA LEU A 50 -20.62 -6.42 -1.38
C LEU A 50 -19.17 -6.19 -1.84
N MET A 51 -18.62 -7.11 -2.64
CA MET A 51 -17.30 -6.96 -3.23
C MET A 51 -17.20 -5.72 -4.13
N LEU A 52 -18.23 -5.45 -4.94
CA LEU A 52 -18.28 -4.26 -5.78
C LEU A 52 -18.28 -2.96 -4.95
N VAL A 53 -19.06 -2.91 -3.86
CA VAL A 53 -19.10 -1.76 -2.96
C VAL A 53 -17.74 -1.51 -2.31
N PHE A 54 -17.07 -2.53 -1.78
CA PHE A 54 -15.74 -2.37 -1.16
C PHE A 54 -14.66 -2.00 -2.18
N THR A 55 -14.76 -2.52 -3.40
CA THR A 55 -13.88 -2.10 -4.50
C THR A 55 -14.12 -0.64 -4.89
N ALA A 56 -15.37 -0.18 -4.91
CA ALA A 56 -15.70 1.22 -5.15
C ALA A 56 -15.17 2.14 -4.04
N ILE A 57 -15.25 1.73 -2.78
CA ILE A 57 -14.66 2.46 -1.64
C ILE A 57 -13.14 2.58 -1.80
N PHE A 58 -12.48 1.50 -2.22
CA PHE A 58 -11.06 1.53 -2.55
C PHE A 58 -10.75 2.57 -3.64
N VAL A 59 -11.49 2.54 -4.75
CA VAL A 59 -11.29 3.50 -5.87
C VAL A 59 -11.53 4.94 -5.42
N ALA A 60 -12.60 5.19 -4.66
CA ALA A 60 -12.91 6.52 -4.12
C ALA A 60 -11.81 7.01 -3.18
N SER A 61 -11.30 6.13 -2.30
CA SER A 61 -10.20 6.44 -1.39
C SER A 61 -8.94 6.80 -2.16
N PHE A 62 -8.58 6.01 -3.19
CA PHE A 62 -7.46 6.30 -4.08
C PHE A 62 -7.65 7.67 -4.75
N ALA A 63 -8.82 7.92 -5.34
CA ALA A 63 -9.10 9.15 -6.08
C ALA A 63 -8.99 10.43 -5.24
N ILE A 64 -9.32 10.38 -3.94
CA ILE A 64 -9.25 11.55 -3.05
C ILE A 64 -7.85 11.71 -2.43
N SER A 65 -7.07 10.63 -2.36
CA SER A 65 -5.78 10.62 -1.65
C SER A 65 -4.61 10.34 -2.59
N TRP A 66 -4.24 9.08 -2.79
CA TRP A 66 -3.06 8.65 -3.55
C TRP A 66 -3.08 9.12 -5.01
N GLY A 67 -4.25 9.31 -5.61
CA GLY A 67 -4.42 9.87 -6.94
C GLY A 67 -3.77 11.26 -7.06
N PRO A 68 -4.36 12.33 -6.49
CA PRO A 68 -3.83 13.68 -6.62
C PRO A 68 -2.62 13.95 -5.72
N ILE A 69 -2.60 13.41 -4.48
CA ILE A 69 -1.59 13.79 -3.49
C ILE A 69 -0.21 13.24 -3.84
N SER A 70 -0.11 12.08 -4.51
CA SER A 70 1.21 11.56 -4.92
C SER A 70 1.94 12.50 -5.88
N TRP A 71 1.21 13.11 -6.82
CA TRP A 71 1.76 14.10 -7.76
C TRP A 71 2.13 15.41 -7.08
N ILE A 72 1.28 15.89 -6.16
CA ILE A 72 1.53 17.12 -5.40
C ILE A 72 2.75 16.92 -4.51
N TYR A 73 2.78 15.82 -3.74
CA TYR A 73 3.86 15.52 -2.83
C TYR A 73 5.22 15.41 -3.56
N ALA A 74 5.25 14.74 -4.71
CA ALA A 74 6.47 14.68 -5.54
C ALA A 74 6.95 16.07 -5.99
N ALA A 75 6.05 17.04 -6.19
CA ALA A 75 6.43 18.40 -6.56
C ALA A 75 6.92 19.24 -5.35
N GLU A 76 6.46 18.94 -4.14
CA GLU A 76 6.75 19.71 -2.93
C GLU A 76 8.06 19.30 -2.25
N ILE A 77 8.41 18.01 -2.29
CA ILE A 77 9.56 17.48 -1.52
C ILE A 77 10.93 17.86 -2.06
N PHE A 78 11.03 18.31 -3.31
CA PHE A 78 12.31 18.62 -3.93
C PHE A 78 12.67 20.11 -3.75
N PRO A 79 13.95 20.41 -3.43
CA PRO A 79 14.41 21.78 -3.31
C PRO A 79 14.35 22.52 -4.64
N LEU A 80 14.16 23.83 -4.56
CA LEU A 80 13.83 24.73 -5.69
C LEU A 80 14.80 24.59 -6.87
N ASN A 81 16.09 24.42 -6.59
CA ASN A 81 17.18 24.36 -7.58
C ASN A 81 17.15 23.11 -8.48
N VAL A 82 16.62 21.98 -8.01
CA VAL A 82 16.62 20.69 -8.74
C VAL A 82 15.23 20.15 -9.03
N ARG A 83 14.19 20.82 -8.52
CA ARG A 83 12.79 20.34 -8.57
C ARG A 83 12.35 19.89 -9.94
N SER A 84 12.54 20.70 -10.98
CA SER A 84 12.05 20.38 -12.34
C SER A 84 12.66 19.08 -12.87
N ARG A 85 13.96 18.85 -12.65
CA ARG A 85 14.67 17.63 -13.05
C ARG A 85 14.22 16.43 -12.21
N ALA A 86 14.11 16.60 -10.90
CA ALA A 86 13.71 15.54 -9.98
C ALA A 86 12.27 15.08 -10.21
N VAL A 87 11.33 16.00 -10.43
CA VAL A 87 9.93 15.71 -10.78
C VAL A 87 9.84 15.00 -12.14
N SER A 88 10.68 15.38 -13.11
CA SER A 88 10.73 14.70 -14.42
C SER A 88 11.19 13.25 -14.29
N ILE A 89 12.24 12.99 -13.50
CA ILE A 89 12.71 11.63 -13.21
C ILE A 89 11.61 10.83 -12.49
N THR A 90 10.99 11.41 -11.47
CA THR A 90 9.90 10.76 -10.70
C THR A 90 8.74 10.37 -11.61
N THR A 91 8.33 11.29 -12.50
CA THR A 91 7.26 11.04 -13.47
C THR A 91 7.66 9.96 -14.48
N GLY A 92 8.89 10.00 -14.99
CA GLY A 92 9.44 8.96 -15.87
C GLY A 92 9.45 7.58 -15.20
N SER A 93 9.87 7.50 -13.94
CA SER A 93 9.85 6.27 -13.15
C SER A 93 8.43 5.74 -12.92
N ASN A 94 7.45 6.63 -12.72
CA ASN A 94 6.04 6.23 -12.61
C ASN A 94 5.54 5.55 -13.89
N TRP A 95 5.79 6.16 -15.05
CA TRP A 95 5.39 5.57 -16.34
C TRP A 95 6.13 4.27 -16.64
N LEU A 96 7.43 4.21 -16.32
CA LEU A 96 8.22 2.98 -16.47
C LEU A 96 7.68 1.85 -15.60
N THR A 97 7.29 2.16 -14.36
CA THR A 97 6.67 1.18 -13.46
C THR A 97 5.32 0.72 -14.01
N GLY A 98 4.54 1.61 -14.64
CA GLY A 98 3.33 1.24 -15.37
C GLY A 98 3.58 0.21 -16.47
N ILE A 99 4.63 0.39 -17.27
CA ILE A 99 5.03 -0.59 -18.31
C ILE A 99 5.41 -1.93 -17.68
N ILE A 100 6.25 -1.91 -16.65
CA ILE A 100 6.70 -3.13 -15.95
C ILE A 100 5.50 -3.86 -15.35
N LEU A 101 4.57 -3.13 -14.73
CA LEU A 101 3.39 -3.69 -14.10
C LEU A 101 2.48 -4.39 -15.12
N SER A 102 2.30 -3.83 -16.31
CA SER A 102 1.53 -4.48 -17.38
C SER A 102 2.09 -5.86 -17.74
N TYR A 103 3.41 -6.00 -17.86
CA TYR A 103 4.03 -7.31 -18.11
C TYR A 103 3.94 -8.26 -16.91
N ILE A 104 4.10 -7.74 -15.69
CA ILE A 104 3.96 -8.54 -14.47
C ILE A 104 2.54 -9.10 -14.34
N LEU A 105 1.52 -8.30 -14.65
CA LEU A 105 0.12 -8.74 -14.59
C LEU A 105 -0.18 -9.93 -15.49
N GLU A 106 0.41 -9.97 -16.70
CA GLU A 106 0.31 -11.13 -17.59
C GLU A 106 0.99 -12.36 -16.97
N LEU A 107 2.16 -12.18 -16.35
CA LEU A 107 2.90 -13.27 -15.70
C LEU A 107 2.19 -13.84 -14.47
N ILE A 108 1.51 -12.99 -13.69
CA ILE A 108 0.76 -13.40 -12.49
C ILE A 108 -0.71 -13.73 -12.78
N ALA A 109 -1.15 -13.73 -14.04
CA ALA A 109 -2.50 -14.16 -14.40
C ALA A 109 -2.90 -15.52 -13.77
N PRO A 110 -2.00 -16.53 -13.64
CA PRO A 110 -2.33 -17.79 -12.97
C PRO A 110 -2.62 -17.70 -11.47
N LEU A 111 -2.26 -16.61 -10.78
CA LEU A 111 -2.59 -16.41 -9.35
C LEU A 111 -4.11 -16.27 -9.12
N GLY A 112 -4.86 -15.98 -10.18
CA GLY A 112 -6.30 -15.70 -10.10
C GLY A 112 -6.61 -14.39 -9.38
N ILE A 113 -7.89 -14.00 -9.45
CA ILE A 113 -8.38 -12.70 -8.94
C ILE A 113 -8.09 -12.51 -7.44
N HIS A 114 -8.29 -13.56 -6.63
CA HIS A 114 -8.02 -13.53 -5.19
C HIS A 114 -6.53 -13.30 -4.88
N GLY A 115 -5.63 -13.98 -5.59
CA GLY A 115 -4.18 -13.78 -5.43
C GLY A 115 -3.77 -12.36 -5.78
N ILE A 116 -4.36 -11.79 -6.84
CA ILE A 116 -4.14 -10.40 -7.25
C ILE A 116 -4.60 -9.41 -6.17
N PHE A 117 -5.80 -9.60 -5.59
CA PHE A 117 -6.27 -8.73 -4.50
C PHE A 117 -5.35 -8.77 -3.26
N TYR A 118 -4.87 -9.96 -2.85
CA TYR A 118 -3.92 -10.06 -1.73
C TYR A 118 -2.56 -9.46 -2.05
N LEU A 119 -2.07 -9.63 -3.27
CA LEU A 119 -0.78 -9.06 -3.71
C LEU A 119 -0.83 -7.53 -3.68
N PHE A 120 -1.83 -6.91 -4.32
CA PHE A 120 -1.99 -5.46 -4.31
C PHE A 120 -2.35 -4.91 -2.92
N GLY A 121 -3.13 -5.66 -2.13
CA GLY A 121 -3.40 -5.36 -0.73
C GLY A 121 -2.12 -5.33 0.12
N SER A 122 -1.22 -6.29 -0.09
CA SER A 122 0.07 -6.33 0.61
C SER A 122 1.00 -5.20 0.18
N LEU A 123 1.05 -4.88 -1.12
CA LEU A 123 1.81 -3.74 -1.63
C LEU A 123 1.29 -2.41 -1.08
N THR A 124 -0.03 -2.25 -0.95
CA THR A 124 -0.61 -1.05 -0.32
C THR A 124 -0.29 -0.95 1.17
N VAL A 125 -0.24 -2.07 1.91
CA VAL A 125 0.26 -2.07 3.30
C VAL A 125 1.71 -1.59 3.36
N LEU A 126 2.58 -2.11 2.50
CA LEU A 126 3.98 -1.67 2.43
C LEU A 126 4.09 -0.19 2.08
N ALA A 127 3.26 0.30 1.16
CA ALA A 127 3.22 1.71 0.79
C ALA A 127 2.77 2.60 1.96
N VAL A 128 1.78 2.18 2.76
CA VAL A 128 1.35 2.89 3.98
C VAL A 128 2.47 2.94 5.02
N ILE A 129 3.18 1.83 5.23
CA ILE A 129 4.34 1.77 6.13
C ILE A 129 5.44 2.71 5.63
N PHE A 130 5.71 2.72 4.32
CA PHE A 130 6.69 3.61 3.73
C PHE A 130 6.33 5.08 3.96
N VAL A 131 5.08 5.48 3.70
CA VAL A 131 4.61 6.84 3.94
C VAL A 131 4.74 7.22 5.41
N TYR A 132 4.34 6.33 6.33
CA TYR A 132 4.44 6.59 7.76
C TYR A 132 5.89 6.82 8.23
N LEU A 133 6.85 6.07 7.67
CA LEU A 133 8.24 6.12 8.12
C LEU A 133 9.09 7.16 7.38
N PHE A 134 8.83 7.43 6.11
CA PHE A 134 9.75 8.21 5.27
C PHE A 134 9.16 9.51 4.71
N CYS A 135 7.86 9.72 4.81
CA CYS A 135 7.21 10.90 4.24
C CYS A 135 6.77 11.87 5.33
N PRO A 136 7.52 12.97 5.60
CA PRO A 136 7.03 14.05 6.45
C PRO A 136 5.78 14.70 5.86
N GLU A 137 4.96 15.31 6.71
CA GLU A 137 3.81 16.11 6.27
C GLU A 137 4.32 17.45 5.71
N THR A 138 3.99 17.75 4.45
CA THR A 138 4.43 18.96 3.74
C THR A 138 3.39 20.08 3.76
N LYS A 139 2.18 19.80 4.26
CA LYS A 139 1.06 20.74 4.24
C LYS A 139 1.37 22.02 5.03
N GLY A 140 1.27 23.16 4.33
CA GLY A 140 1.39 24.49 4.94
C GLY A 140 2.83 24.95 5.16
N ILE A 141 3.81 24.24 4.59
CA ILE A 141 5.22 24.57 4.65
C ILE A 141 5.61 25.31 3.37
N LEU A 142 6.44 26.36 3.50
CA LEU A 142 6.96 27.08 2.34
C LEU A 142 7.97 26.18 1.60
N LEU A 143 7.99 26.26 0.28
CA LEU A 143 8.86 25.41 -0.55
C LEU A 143 10.36 25.70 -0.37
N GLU A 144 10.70 26.83 0.25
CA GLU A 144 12.06 27.19 0.66
C GLU A 144 12.49 26.51 1.96
N ASP A 145 11.55 26.20 2.86
CA ASP A 145 11.82 25.59 4.18
C ASP A 145 11.70 24.05 4.18
N ILE A 146 11.53 23.46 2.99
CA ILE A 146 11.33 22.01 2.85
C ILE A 146 12.56 21.23 3.33
N GLU A 147 13.77 21.76 3.12
CA GLU A 147 15.02 21.11 3.52
C GLU A 147 15.10 20.98 5.06
N GLU A 148 14.77 22.05 5.78
CA GLU A 148 14.74 22.05 7.26
C GLU A 148 13.70 21.06 7.80
N THR A 149 12.54 20.96 7.14
CA THR A 149 11.48 20.02 7.51
C THR A 149 11.97 18.57 7.44
N PHE A 150 12.68 18.21 6.37
CA PHE A 150 13.21 16.86 6.20
C PHE A 150 14.32 16.54 7.21
N ASP A 151 15.19 17.50 7.52
CA ASP A 151 16.24 17.33 8.54
C ASP A 151 15.63 17.07 9.93
N ASN A 152 14.65 17.88 10.32
CA ASN A 152 13.92 17.72 11.59
C ASN A 152 13.18 16.38 11.65
N PHE A 153 12.54 15.97 10.55
CA PHE A 153 11.85 14.69 10.46
C PHE A 153 12.81 13.51 10.64
N GLN A 154 13.99 13.54 10.01
CA GLN A 154 14.99 12.48 10.18
C GLN A 154 15.49 12.37 11.62
N LEU A 155 15.67 13.50 12.32
CA LEU A 155 16.09 13.53 13.73
C LEU A 155 15.02 12.93 14.64
N GLN A 156 13.75 13.30 14.44
CA GLN A 156 12.63 12.73 15.19
C GLN A 156 12.53 11.21 14.98
N ASN A 157 12.64 10.76 13.73
CA ASN A 157 12.50 9.35 13.40
C ASN A 157 13.66 8.49 13.95
N ARG A 158 14.89 9.02 13.93
CA ARG A 158 16.04 8.40 14.62
C ARG A 158 15.82 8.26 16.12
N THR A 159 15.16 9.22 16.74
CA THR A 159 14.84 9.19 18.17
C THR A 159 13.79 8.12 18.48
N ILE A 160 12.73 8.03 17.68
CA ILE A 160 11.70 6.97 17.80
C ILE A 160 12.34 5.58 17.67
N ILE A 161 13.17 5.36 16.65
CA ILE A 161 13.87 4.08 16.45
C ILE A 161 14.74 3.74 17.67
N ARG A 162 15.44 4.72 18.26
CA ARG A 162 16.24 4.51 19.47
C ARG A 162 15.37 4.11 20.66
N ILE A 163 14.25 4.79 20.88
CA ILE A 163 13.33 4.51 22.00
C ILE A 163 12.70 3.11 21.86
N VAL A 164 12.24 2.75 20.65
CA VAL A 164 11.67 1.43 20.37
C VAL A 164 12.72 0.34 20.59
N ARG A 165 13.94 0.54 20.09
CA ARG A 165 15.05 -0.41 20.27
C ARG A 165 15.41 -0.57 21.75
N GLN A 166 15.45 0.52 22.51
CA GLN A 166 15.70 0.49 23.95
C GLN A 166 14.57 -0.23 24.72
N SER A 167 13.31 0.02 24.36
CA SER A 167 12.15 -0.63 24.98
C SER A 167 12.14 -2.13 24.73
N PHE A 168 12.49 -2.54 23.51
CA PHE A 168 12.63 -3.95 23.15
C PHE A 168 13.78 -4.64 23.90
N GLN A 169 14.93 -3.98 24.03
CA GLN A 169 16.06 -4.49 24.83
C GLN A 169 15.73 -4.58 26.32
N ARG A 170 14.99 -3.60 26.85
CA ARG A 170 14.55 -3.59 28.26
C ARG A 170 13.56 -4.72 28.55
N SER A 171 12.60 -4.95 27.65
CA SER A 171 11.66 -6.08 27.72
C SER A 171 12.40 -7.43 27.73
N LYS A 172 13.37 -7.62 26.83
CA LYS A 172 14.18 -8.85 26.77
C LYS A 172 14.96 -9.09 28.07
N LYS A 173 15.54 -8.03 28.66
CA LYS A 173 16.28 -8.11 29.94
C LYS A 173 15.37 -8.43 31.12
N THR A 174 14.14 -7.92 31.15
CA THR A 174 13.14 -8.26 32.18
C THR A 174 12.72 -9.72 32.08
N ASN A 175 12.41 -10.23 30.89
CA ASN A 175 12.04 -11.63 30.70
C ASN A 175 13.15 -12.61 31.10
N THR A 176 14.42 -12.31 30.80
CA THR A 176 15.55 -13.15 31.25
C THR A 176 15.67 -13.19 32.77
N LYS A 177 15.37 -12.08 33.47
CA LYS A 177 15.40 -12.06 34.94
C LYS A 177 14.26 -12.88 35.55
N VAL A 178 13.04 -12.80 35.01
CA VAL A 178 11.89 -13.57 35.50
C VAL A 178 12.18 -15.07 35.39
N ASN A 179 12.65 -15.52 34.22
CA ASN A 179 12.95 -16.94 33.99
C ASN A 179 14.13 -17.46 34.85
N ALA A 180 15.05 -16.58 35.28
CA ALA A 180 16.15 -16.98 36.17
C ALA A 180 15.66 -17.20 37.61
N ILE A 181 14.59 -16.51 38.04
CA ILE A 181 14.01 -16.65 39.39
C ILE A 181 13.15 -17.93 39.48
N GLU A 182 12.52 -18.37 38.39
CA GLU A 182 11.74 -19.61 38.36
C GLU A 182 12.60 -20.89 38.38
N MET A 183 13.93 -20.78 38.27
CA MET A 183 14.87 -21.91 38.26
C MET A 183 15.66 -22.09 39.57
N GLU A 184 15.46 -21.21 40.57
CA GLU A 184 15.96 -21.37 41.95
C GLU A 184 14.87 -21.94 42.86
#